data_AF-A0A9W7DCD6-F1
#
_entry.id   AF-A0A9W7DCD6-F1
#
_cell.length_a   1.000
_cell.length_b   1.000
_cell.length_c   1.000
_cell.angle_alpha   90.00
_cell.angle_beta   90.00
_cell.angle_gamma   90.00
#
_symmetry.space_group_name_H-M   'P 1'
#
loop_
_entity.id
_entity.type
_entity.pdbx_description
1 polymer ?
#
loop_
_entity_poly.entity_id
_entity_poly.type
_entity_poly.pdbx_seq_one_letter_code
_entity_poly.pdbx_strand_id
1 'polypeptide(L)'
;MRKVLRQDFTAKGNPGEGLAGEHQELLQHLLLPDTAPSGAALQEVGLHESPYCFIVPAFFRLMEYLQRNEVRFNLIFRTFGDDLHRVAQEFNCFCEGRHPCFPLEKPMDGSDGGIDRRIHLDRMPGGEMPRFGTFVRAEDTTVLVMGTFKQPQAADDADPLAFYAPDADTVQVVRGLPDIHNLLARRWRESQATLALRDFYPHWFRNKEDATAGKLMVLDLADYTVGVHSIFFDDNVLLHDAHIVDARWSHNNLSIAFEKTRELNLMRVEPLDVIQNEDYFVHRFETSVQRWKYNWQKGTTIH
;
A
#
# COMPACT_ATOMS: atom_id res chain seq x y z
N MET A 1 14.36 -11.99 22.42
CA MET A 1 13.10 -12.65 22.86
C MET A 1 11.92 -12.34 21.93
N ARG A 2 11.47 -11.07 21.78
CA ARG A 2 10.34 -10.70 20.87
C ARG A 2 10.51 -11.11 19.39
N LYS A 3 11.71 -10.98 18.80
CA LYS A 3 11.96 -11.38 17.40
C LYS A 3 11.95 -12.90 17.18
N VAL A 4 12.41 -13.69 18.16
CA VAL A 4 12.45 -15.16 18.06
C VAL A 4 11.05 -15.75 18.20
N LEU A 5 10.24 -15.23 19.14
CA LEU A 5 8.84 -15.61 19.27
C LEU A 5 7.98 -15.25 18.05
N ARG A 6 8.39 -14.29 17.21
CA ARG A 6 7.64 -13.91 16.01
C ARG A 6 7.68 -14.97 14.90
N GLN A 7 8.75 -15.75 14.83
CA GLN A 7 8.93 -16.78 13.78
C GLN A 7 8.45 -18.15 14.26
N ASP A 8 8.61 -18.45 15.56
CA ASP A 8 8.32 -19.77 16.11
C ASP A 8 7.15 -19.74 17.11
N PHE A 9 6.26 -18.75 17.08
CA PHE A 9 5.21 -18.57 18.07
C PHE A 9 4.41 -19.84 18.35
N THR A 10 4.08 -20.58 17.29
CA THR A 10 3.28 -21.81 17.30
C THR A 10 4.11 -23.09 17.40
N ALA A 11 5.44 -22.98 17.49
CA ALA A 11 6.30 -24.15 17.68
C ALA A 11 6.10 -24.79 19.05
N LYS A 12 6.40 -26.09 19.14
CA LYS A 12 6.29 -26.87 20.37
C LYS A 12 7.09 -26.24 21.52
N GLY A 13 6.46 -26.08 22.68
CA GLY A 13 7.03 -25.45 23.87
C GLY A 13 6.91 -23.93 23.91
N ASN A 14 6.38 -23.28 22.87
CA ASN A 14 6.13 -21.84 22.85
C ASN A 14 4.66 -21.51 23.22
N PRO A 15 4.37 -20.26 23.64
CA PRO A 15 3.03 -19.89 24.12
C PRO A 15 1.89 -20.10 23.12
N GLY A 16 2.21 -20.11 21.81
CA GLY A 16 1.23 -20.31 20.73
C GLY A 16 1.10 -21.75 20.24
N GLU A 17 1.74 -22.75 20.88
CA GLU A 17 1.66 -24.16 20.44
C GLU A 17 0.22 -24.64 20.21
N GLY A 18 -0.71 -24.23 21.08
CA GLY A 18 -2.13 -24.58 20.96
C GLY A 18 -2.84 -23.99 19.74
N LEU A 19 -2.22 -23.04 19.03
CA LEU A 19 -2.73 -22.41 17.82
C LEU A 19 -2.04 -22.92 16.55
N ALA A 20 -1.24 -23.99 16.65
CA ALA A 20 -0.50 -24.52 15.51
C ALA A 20 -1.40 -25.03 14.39
N GLY A 21 -2.58 -25.59 14.73
CA GLY A 21 -3.55 -26.08 13.75
C GLY A 21 -4.15 -24.95 12.92
N GLU A 22 -4.60 -23.90 13.59
CA GLU A 22 -5.18 -22.70 12.98
C GLU A 22 -4.13 -21.96 12.14
N HIS A 23 -2.89 -21.87 12.63
CA HIS A 23 -1.79 -21.31 11.85
C HIS A 23 -1.53 -22.11 10.57
N GLN A 24 -1.56 -23.45 10.64
CA GLN A 24 -1.41 -24.29 9.46
C GLN A 24 -2.57 -24.13 8.47
N GLU A 25 -3.81 -24.02 8.96
CA GLU A 25 -5.00 -23.76 8.13
C GLU A 25 -4.86 -22.42 7.39
N LEU A 26 -4.47 -21.35 8.08
CA LEU A 26 -4.22 -20.04 7.46
C LEU A 26 -3.12 -20.10 6.39
N LEU A 27 -2.04 -20.82 6.65
CA LEU A 27 -0.97 -21.01 5.66
C LEU A 27 -1.45 -21.76 4.42
N GLN A 28 -2.40 -22.69 4.54
CA GLN A 28 -2.97 -23.40 3.39
C GLN A 28 -3.70 -22.45 2.43
N HIS A 29 -4.40 -21.43 2.94
CA HIS A 29 -5.03 -20.41 2.12
C HIS A 29 -4.04 -19.54 1.34
N LEU A 30 -2.77 -19.50 1.76
CA LEU A 30 -1.73 -18.72 1.12
C LEU A 30 -0.84 -19.56 0.19
N LEU A 31 -1.00 -20.88 0.12
CA LEU A 31 -0.12 -21.74 -0.68
C LEU A 31 -0.24 -21.45 -2.19
N LEU A 32 0.93 -21.33 -2.83
CA LEU A 32 1.05 -21.46 -4.27
C LEU A 32 0.97 -22.96 -4.66
N PRO A 33 0.42 -23.31 -5.83
CA PRO A 33 0.35 -24.68 -6.30
C PRO A 33 1.72 -25.34 -6.33
N ASP A 34 1.87 -26.44 -5.60
CA ASP A 34 3.11 -27.24 -5.58
C ASP A 34 2.92 -28.53 -6.41
N THR A 35 3.26 -28.42 -7.69
CA THR A 35 3.24 -29.50 -8.67
C THR A 35 4.56 -29.45 -9.47
N ALA A 36 5.06 -30.59 -9.96
CA ALA A 36 6.30 -30.58 -10.76
C ALA A 36 6.28 -29.59 -11.97
N PRO A 37 5.16 -29.39 -12.69
CA PRO A 37 5.05 -28.33 -13.70
C PRO A 37 5.10 -26.91 -13.11
N SER A 38 4.61 -26.70 -11.89
CA SER A 38 4.58 -25.37 -11.27
C SER A 38 5.94 -24.93 -10.72
N GLY A 39 6.86 -25.83 -10.35
CA GLY A 39 8.19 -25.43 -9.89
C GLY A 39 8.99 -24.62 -10.94
N ALA A 40 9.01 -25.08 -12.19
CA ALA A 40 9.65 -24.36 -13.29
C ALA A 40 8.90 -23.07 -13.63
N ALA A 41 7.55 -23.10 -13.64
CA ALA A 41 6.72 -21.93 -13.90
C ALA A 41 6.91 -20.84 -12.82
N LEU A 42 6.95 -21.23 -11.54
CA LEU A 42 7.21 -20.34 -10.41
C LEU A 42 8.61 -19.73 -10.48
N GLN A 43 9.61 -20.48 -10.95
CA GLN A 43 10.95 -19.95 -11.17
C GLN A 43 10.96 -18.90 -12.29
N GLU A 44 10.25 -19.16 -13.39
CA GLU A 44 10.14 -18.24 -14.54
C GLU A 44 9.44 -16.92 -14.17
N VAL A 45 8.42 -16.97 -13.32
CA VAL A 45 7.74 -15.77 -12.81
C VAL A 45 8.39 -15.19 -11.55
N GLY A 46 9.44 -15.84 -11.03
CA GLY A 46 10.18 -15.40 -9.85
C GLY A 46 9.48 -15.62 -8.50
N LEU A 47 8.42 -16.42 -8.44
CA LEU A 47 7.67 -16.76 -7.22
C LEU A 47 8.17 -18.02 -6.50
N HIS A 48 9.37 -18.50 -6.83
CA HIS A 48 9.95 -19.74 -6.29
C HIS A 48 10.61 -19.57 -4.90
N GLU A 49 10.83 -18.35 -4.42
CA GLU A 49 11.52 -18.09 -3.14
C GLU A 49 10.68 -18.46 -1.91
N SER A 50 9.36 -18.60 -2.08
CA SER A 50 8.40 -18.91 -1.02
C SER A 50 7.31 -19.83 -1.59
N PRO A 51 6.86 -20.85 -0.85
CA PRO A 51 5.71 -21.65 -1.25
C PRO A 51 4.37 -20.92 -1.02
N TYR A 52 4.40 -19.73 -0.40
CA TYR A 52 3.23 -18.91 -0.10
C TYR A 52 3.18 -17.66 -0.98
N CYS A 53 1.97 -17.23 -1.34
CA CYS A 53 1.68 -15.94 -1.93
C CYS A 53 2.24 -14.84 -1.04
N PHE A 54 2.88 -13.83 -1.64
CA PHE A 54 3.44 -12.70 -0.89
C PHE A 54 2.37 -11.63 -0.61
N ILE A 55 1.41 -11.49 -1.51
CA ILE A 55 0.22 -10.67 -1.45
C ILE A 55 -0.98 -11.59 -1.17
N VAL A 56 -1.82 -11.19 -0.21
CA VAL A 56 -2.99 -11.98 0.16
C VAL A 56 -3.96 -12.15 -1.02
N PRO A 57 -4.49 -13.37 -1.28
CA PRO A 57 -5.41 -13.68 -2.37
C PRO A 57 -6.58 -12.70 -2.55
N ALA A 58 -7.20 -12.26 -1.44
CA ALA A 58 -8.34 -11.35 -1.47
C ALA A 58 -8.03 -10.01 -2.16
N PHE A 59 -6.76 -9.60 -2.23
CA PHE A 59 -6.37 -8.39 -2.94
C PHE A 59 -6.48 -8.57 -4.46
N PHE A 60 -6.08 -9.72 -5.01
CA PHE A 60 -6.25 -10.01 -6.44
C PHE A 60 -7.73 -10.02 -6.84
N ARG A 61 -8.60 -10.54 -5.97
CA ARG A 61 -10.06 -10.48 -6.15
C ARG A 61 -10.61 -9.06 -6.19
N LEU A 62 -10.09 -8.17 -5.34
CA LEU A 62 -10.42 -6.75 -5.44
C LEU A 62 -10.02 -6.19 -6.82
N MET A 63 -8.83 -6.51 -7.31
CA MET A 63 -8.36 -6.01 -8.61
C MET A 63 -9.24 -6.51 -9.77
N GLU A 64 -9.61 -7.79 -9.79
CA GLU A 64 -10.56 -8.34 -10.75
C GLU A 64 -11.93 -7.64 -10.67
N TYR A 65 -12.44 -7.44 -9.45
CA TYR A 65 -13.69 -6.73 -9.21
C TYR A 65 -13.62 -5.29 -9.76
N LEU A 66 -12.55 -4.55 -9.47
CA LEU A 66 -12.39 -3.16 -9.93
C LEU A 66 -12.29 -3.08 -11.46
N GLN A 67 -11.56 -4.02 -12.10
CA GLN A 67 -11.45 -4.09 -13.56
C GLN A 67 -12.80 -4.43 -14.20
N ARG A 68 -13.50 -5.45 -13.69
CA ARG A 68 -14.82 -5.88 -14.21
C ARG A 68 -15.89 -4.80 -14.09
N ASN A 69 -15.83 -4.00 -13.04
CA ASN A 69 -16.75 -2.89 -12.81
C ASN A 69 -16.25 -1.54 -13.37
N GLU A 70 -15.17 -1.56 -14.16
CA GLU A 70 -14.59 -0.38 -14.83
C GLU A 70 -14.32 0.79 -13.86
N VAL A 71 -13.95 0.47 -12.62
CA VAL A 71 -13.64 1.48 -11.61
C VAL A 71 -12.35 2.18 -11.99
N ARG A 72 -12.38 3.51 -12.03
CA ARG A 72 -11.18 4.33 -12.25
C ARG A 72 -10.47 4.59 -10.93
N PHE A 73 -9.19 4.22 -10.83
CA PHE A 73 -8.40 4.40 -9.60
C PHE A 73 -6.91 4.53 -9.88
N ASN A 74 -6.21 5.18 -8.95
CA ASN A 74 -4.77 5.02 -8.76
C ASN A 74 -4.54 3.99 -7.64
N LEU A 75 -3.43 3.27 -7.70
CA LEU A 75 -3.05 2.29 -6.67
C LEU A 75 -1.70 2.68 -6.08
N ILE A 76 -1.54 2.63 -4.76
CA ILE A 76 -0.29 2.97 -4.09
C ILE A 76 0.02 1.91 -3.05
N PHE A 77 1.07 1.11 -3.30
CA PHE A 77 1.61 0.19 -2.31
C PHE A 77 2.52 0.93 -1.33
N ARG A 78 2.36 0.66 -0.03
CA ARG A 78 3.06 1.38 1.03
C ARG A 78 3.60 0.46 2.10
N THR A 79 4.87 0.63 2.46
CA THR A 79 5.51 -0.10 3.56
C THR A 79 6.57 0.74 4.25
N PHE A 80 6.82 0.48 5.52
CA PHE A 80 8.01 0.96 6.22
C PHE A 80 9.27 0.11 5.89
N GLY A 81 9.05 -1.14 5.47
CA GLY A 81 10.09 -2.13 5.17
C GLY A 81 10.73 -1.97 3.78
N ASP A 82 11.32 -3.05 3.28
CA ASP A 82 12.00 -3.16 1.98
C ASP A 82 11.34 -4.17 1.02
N ASP A 83 10.13 -4.62 1.38
CA ASP A 83 9.37 -5.67 0.68
C ASP A 83 8.82 -5.27 -0.70
N LEU A 84 8.90 -4.00 -1.12
CA LEU A 84 8.26 -3.50 -2.34
C LEU A 84 8.75 -4.19 -3.63
N HIS A 85 10.00 -4.68 -3.66
CA HIS A 85 10.49 -5.45 -4.80
C HIS A 85 9.74 -6.79 -4.94
N ARG A 86 9.47 -7.46 -3.82
CA ARG A 86 8.70 -8.73 -3.81
C ARG A 86 7.22 -8.49 -4.13
N VAL A 87 6.65 -7.40 -3.61
CA VAL A 87 5.28 -6.96 -3.99
C VAL A 87 5.20 -6.72 -5.50
N ALA A 88 6.16 -5.98 -6.07
CA ALA A 88 6.19 -5.69 -7.50
C ALA A 88 6.32 -6.96 -8.35
N GLN A 89 7.17 -7.90 -7.94
CA GLN A 89 7.34 -9.15 -8.65
C GLN A 89 6.04 -9.95 -8.76
N GLU A 90 5.36 -10.19 -7.64
CA GLU A 90 4.12 -10.98 -7.65
C GLU A 90 2.95 -10.22 -8.27
N PHE A 91 2.81 -8.93 -7.97
CA PHE A 91 1.73 -8.13 -8.55
C PHE A 91 1.89 -7.95 -10.06
N ASN A 92 3.11 -7.77 -10.57
CA ASN A 92 3.34 -7.68 -12.01
C ASN A 92 3.07 -9.02 -12.70
N CYS A 93 3.45 -10.14 -12.08
CA CYS A 93 3.10 -11.48 -12.55
C CYS A 93 1.58 -11.65 -12.67
N PHE A 94 0.82 -11.17 -11.69
CA PHE A 94 -0.65 -11.11 -11.75
C PHE A 94 -1.14 -10.22 -12.89
N CYS A 95 -0.67 -8.97 -13.01
CA CYS A 95 -1.09 -8.05 -14.06
C CYS A 95 -0.84 -8.60 -15.47
N GLU A 96 0.22 -9.38 -15.68
CA GLU A 96 0.54 -10.02 -16.96
C GLU A 96 -0.30 -11.29 -17.23
N GLY A 97 -1.20 -11.65 -16.30
CA GLY A 97 -2.03 -12.86 -16.40
C GLY A 97 -1.25 -14.17 -16.19
N ARG A 98 -0.02 -14.09 -15.65
CA ARG A 98 0.88 -15.24 -15.47
C ARG A 98 0.85 -15.83 -14.06
N HIS A 99 0.08 -15.25 -13.14
CA HIS A 99 0.02 -15.74 -11.76
C HIS A 99 -0.66 -17.12 -11.69
N PRO A 100 -0.02 -18.14 -11.08
CA PRO A 100 -0.49 -19.53 -11.16
C PRO A 100 -1.85 -19.77 -10.49
N CYS A 101 -2.18 -19.02 -9.43
CA CYS A 101 -3.48 -19.12 -8.75
C CYS A 101 -4.53 -18.14 -9.26
N PHE A 102 -4.08 -17.04 -9.89
CA PHE A 102 -4.94 -15.89 -10.20
C PHE A 102 -4.71 -15.47 -11.66
N PRO A 103 -4.99 -16.36 -12.62
CA PRO A 103 -4.91 -16.00 -14.03
C PRO A 103 -5.96 -14.94 -14.36
N LEU A 104 -5.61 -14.01 -15.24
CA LEU A 104 -6.54 -12.98 -15.71
C LEU A 104 -7.06 -13.32 -17.10
N GLU A 105 -8.37 -13.22 -17.30
CA GLU A 105 -8.97 -13.29 -18.65
C GLU A 105 -8.48 -12.13 -19.52
N LYS A 106 -8.32 -10.95 -18.92
CA LYS A 106 -7.82 -9.74 -19.57
C LYS A 106 -6.63 -9.19 -18.77
N PRO A 107 -5.39 -9.28 -19.30
CA PRO A 107 -4.21 -8.71 -18.64
C PRO A 107 -4.39 -7.23 -18.28
N MET A 108 -3.78 -6.82 -17.18
CA MET A 108 -3.70 -5.45 -16.70
C MET A 108 -2.29 -4.86 -16.92
N ASP A 109 -1.56 -5.33 -17.94
CA ASP A 109 -0.20 -4.90 -18.26
C ASP A 109 -0.12 -3.85 -19.39
N GLY A 110 -1.29 -3.46 -19.93
CA GLY A 110 -1.43 -2.48 -21.02
C GLY A 110 -1.10 -3.01 -22.42
N SER A 111 -0.78 -4.31 -22.56
CA SER A 111 -0.42 -4.93 -23.86
C SER A 111 -1.57 -4.91 -24.88
N ASP A 112 -2.80 -4.84 -24.41
CA ASP A 112 -4.03 -4.77 -25.21
C ASP A 112 -4.51 -3.32 -25.48
N GLY A 113 -3.67 -2.33 -25.15
CA GLY A 113 -4.03 -0.91 -25.20
C GLY A 113 -4.85 -0.42 -23.99
N GLY A 114 -5.07 -1.28 -22.99
CA GLY A 114 -5.64 -0.94 -21.71
C GLY A 114 -4.68 -0.20 -20.77
N ILE A 115 -5.09 -0.06 -19.51
CA ILE A 115 -4.26 0.57 -18.47
C ILE A 115 -3.21 -0.42 -17.99
N ASP A 116 -1.93 -0.03 -18.07
CA ASP A 116 -0.83 -0.74 -17.42
C ASP A 116 -0.85 -0.48 -15.91
N ARG A 117 -1.23 -1.50 -15.14
CA ARG A 117 -1.31 -1.50 -13.67
C ARG A 117 -0.02 -1.97 -13.01
N ARG A 118 1.00 -2.40 -13.75
CA ARG A 118 2.24 -2.91 -13.15
C ARG A 118 2.96 -1.86 -12.30
N ILE A 119 3.68 -2.31 -11.29
CA ILE A 119 4.62 -1.51 -10.51
C ILE A 119 5.92 -1.39 -11.30
N HIS A 120 6.31 -0.14 -11.57
CA HIS A 120 7.56 0.19 -12.24
C HIS A 120 8.57 0.71 -11.21
N LEU A 121 9.62 -0.08 -10.94
CA LEU A 121 10.67 0.22 -9.95
C LEU A 121 11.98 0.72 -10.57
N ASP A 122 11.99 0.90 -11.89
CA ASP A 122 13.12 1.41 -12.65
C ASP A 122 12.83 2.80 -13.21
N ARG A 123 13.87 3.44 -13.76
CA ARG A 123 13.68 4.68 -14.50
C ARG A 123 12.86 4.41 -15.76
N MET A 124 11.78 5.16 -15.89
CA MET A 124 10.94 5.09 -17.07
C MET A 124 11.64 5.76 -18.28
N PRO A 125 11.48 5.22 -19.49
CA PRO A 125 12.00 5.83 -20.71
C PRO A 125 11.49 7.28 -20.91
N GLY A 126 12.27 8.10 -21.61
CA GLY A 126 11.81 9.43 -22.05
C GLY A 126 11.69 10.48 -20.94
N GLY A 127 12.27 10.25 -19.76
CA GLY A 127 12.22 11.20 -18.65
C GLY A 127 10.85 11.28 -17.98
N GLU A 128 10.02 10.25 -18.13
CA GLU A 128 8.76 10.15 -17.40
C GLU A 128 9.05 10.12 -15.88
N MET A 129 8.14 10.72 -15.11
CA MET A 129 8.28 10.81 -13.66
C MET A 129 8.28 9.40 -13.04
N PRO A 130 9.23 9.09 -12.13
CA PRO A 130 9.25 7.80 -11.45
C PRO A 130 7.94 7.53 -10.70
N ARG A 131 7.50 6.28 -10.71
CA ARG A 131 6.29 5.81 -9.99
C ARG A 131 6.63 5.14 -8.66
N PHE A 132 7.88 5.16 -8.26
CA PHE A 132 8.34 4.68 -6.98
C PHE A 132 9.11 5.77 -6.23
N GLY A 133 9.15 5.67 -4.91
CA GLY A 133 9.76 6.71 -4.10
C GLY A 133 9.68 6.43 -2.62
N THR A 134 9.99 7.45 -1.86
CA THR A 134 10.05 7.33 -0.41
C THR A 134 9.69 8.62 0.30
N PHE A 135 8.95 8.49 1.40
CA PHE A 135 8.77 9.60 2.32
C PHE A 135 10.01 9.80 3.17
N VAL A 136 10.30 11.05 3.51
CA VAL A 136 11.20 11.42 4.60
C VAL A 136 10.50 12.45 5.46
N ARG A 137 10.51 12.19 6.77
CA ARG A 137 9.84 13.00 7.77
C ARG A 137 10.79 13.33 8.93
N ALA A 138 10.84 14.59 9.31
CA ALA A 138 11.50 15.11 10.51
C ALA A 138 10.57 16.17 11.15
N GLU A 139 10.98 16.81 12.24
CA GLU A 139 10.13 17.74 13.01
C GLU A 139 9.47 18.81 12.12
N ASP A 140 10.26 19.47 11.26
CA ASP A 140 9.79 20.52 10.34
C ASP A 140 9.88 20.12 8.85
N THR A 141 10.18 18.86 8.56
CA THR A 141 10.38 18.39 7.18
C THR A 141 9.41 17.28 6.85
N THR A 142 8.63 17.46 5.80
CA THR A 142 7.85 16.38 5.18
C THR A 142 8.03 16.47 3.67
N VAL A 143 8.67 15.45 3.12
CA VAL A 143 8.99 15.38 1.70
C VAL A 143 8.72 13.99 1.14
N LEU A 144 8.38 13.95 -0.13
CA LEU A 144 8.30 12.74 -0.93
C LEU A 144 9.42 12.78 -1.98
N VAL A 145 10.33 11.82 -1.91
CA VAL A 145 11.47 11.70 -2.81
C VAL A 145 11.20 10.57 -3.80
N MET A 146 10.94 10.92 -5.05
CA MET A 146 10.65 9.97 -6.12
C MET A 146 11.94 9.50 -6.80
N GLY A 147 11.95 8.26 -7.29
CA GLY A 147 13.08 7.64 -7.99
C GLY A 147 14.04 6.87 -7.09
N THR A 148 13.74 6.71 -5.80
CA THR A 148 14.57 5.93 -4.87
C THR A 148 13.76 5.37 -3.69
N PHE A 149 14.21 4.23 -3.15
CA PHE A 149 13.78 3.70 -1.85
C PHE A 149 14.83 3.91 -0.75
N LYS A 150 15.99 4.47 -1.08
CA LYS A 150 17.03 4.78 -0.11
C LYS A 150 16.51 5.89 0.79
N GLN A 151 16.69 5.73 2.10
CA GLN A 151 16.32 6.71 3.11
C GLN A 151 17.48 6.85 4.10
N PRO A 152 17.59 7.98 4.82
CA PRO A 152 18.43 8.09 6.00
C PRO A 152 18.12 6.98 7.03
N GLN A 153 19.13 6.45 7.72
CA GLN A 153 18.92 5.41 8.74
C GLN A 153 18.34 5.96 10.05
N ALA A 154 18.50 7.26 10.29
CA ALA A 154 17.97 7.95 11.46
C ALA A 154 17.15 9.16 11.00
N ALA A 155 16.15 9.52 11.81
CA ALA A 155 15.54 10.83 11.74
C ALA A 155 16.50 11.82 12.40
N ASP A 156 17.49 12.32 11.66
CA ASP A 156 18.32 13.46 12.08
C ASP A 156 17.66 14.76 11.61
N ASP A 157 17.75 15.80 12.44
CA ASP A 157 17.02 17.05 12.28
C ASP A 157 17.82 18.11 11.53
N ALA A 158 19.14 17.91 11.32
CA ALA A 158 20.02 18.95 10.77
C ALA A 158 19.80 19.24 9.27
N ASP A 159 19.60 18.20 8.44
CA ASP A 159 19.11 18.29 7.05
C ASP A 159 18.87 16.88 6.47
N PRO A 160 17.62 16.36 6.50
CA PRO A 160 17.31 15.04 5.94
C PRO A 160 17.56 14.92 4.43
N LEU A 161 17.64 16.04 3.70
CA LEU A 161 17.80 16.06 2.25
C LEU A 161 19.26 16.06 1.80
N ALA A 162 20.19 16.43 2.67
CA ALA A 162 21.62 16.27 2.41
C ALA A 162 21.99 14.82 2.01
N PHE A 163 21.23 13.84 2.53
CA PHE A 163 21.34 12.42 2.16
C PHE A 163 21.20 12.18 0.65
N TYR A 164 20.37 12.96 -0.05
CA TYR A 164 20.09 12.81 -1.47
C TYR A 164 20.92 13.72 -2.37
N ALA A 165 21.78 14.58 -1.81
CA ALA A 165 22.64 15.45 -2.59
C ALA A 165 23.50 14.71 -3.65
N PRO A 166 24.05 13.51 -3.38
CA PRO A 166 24.79 12.74 -4.39
C PRO A 166 23.93 12.24 -5.56
N ASP A 167 22.63 12.07 -5.33
CA ASP A 167 21.66 11.52 -6.27
C ASP A 167 20.72 12.61 -6.86
N ALA A 168 21.06 13.89 -6.70
CA ALA A 168 20.17 15.04 -6.99
C ALA A 168 19.65 15.09 -8.44
N ASP A 169 20.43 14.63 -9.42
CA ASP A 169 20.03 14.57 -10.84
C ASP A 169 19.09 13.38 -11.15
N THR A 170 18.86 12.52 -10.16
CA THR A 170 18.22 11.21 -10.35
C THR A 170 16.94 11.05 -9.56
N VAL A 171 16.80 11.84 -8.49
CA VAL A 171 15.62 11.86 -7.62
C VAL A 171 14.83 13.13 -7.83
N GLN A 172 13.52 13.06 -7.61
CA GLN A 172 12.66 14.23 -7.62
C GLN A 172 12.08 14.46 -6.23
N VAL A 173 12.39 15.60 -5.62
CA VAL A 173 11.93 15.95 -4.28
C VAL A 173 10.66 16.79 -4.39
N VAL A 174 9.58 16.31 -3.79
CA VAL A 174 8.30 17.02 -3.64
C VAL A 174 8.12 17.44 -2.19
N ARG A 175 7.85 18.73 -1.97
CA ARG A 175 7.85 19.35 -0.63
C ARG A 175 6.47 19.89 -0.29
N GLY A 176 6.06 19.70 0.97
CA GLY A 176 4.80 20.24 1.46
C GLY A 176 3.58 19.42 1.06
N LEU A 177 2.57 19.43 1.93
CA LEU A 177 1.37 18.61 1.74
C LEU A 177 0.57 18.92 0.46
N PRO A 178 0.41 20.18 0.02
CA PRO A 178 -0.32 20.46 -1.24
C PRO A 178 0.30 19.77 -2.44
N ASP A 179 1.62 19.85 -2.60
CA ASP A 179 2.32 19.29 -3.76
C ASP A 179 2.42 17.76 -3.68
N ILE A 180 2.61 17.22 -2.48
CA ILE A 180 2.54 15.76 -2.25
C ILE A 180 1.15 15.24 -2.62
N HIS A 181 0.08 15.92 -2.18
CA HIS A 181 -1.29 15.54 -2.53
C HIS A 181 -1.55 15.66 -4.02
N ASN A 182 -1.16 16.78 -4.66
CA ASN A 182 -1.29 16.96 -6.10
C ASN A 182 -0.58 15.85 -6.88
N LEU A 183 0.62 15.46 -6.45
CA LEU A 183 1.34 14.36 -7.07
C LEU A 183 0.59 13.02 -6.89
N LEU A 184 0.23 12.65 -5.67
CA LEU A 184 -0.31 11.30 -5.41
C LEU A 184 -1.76 11.14 -5.87
N ALA A 185 -2.59 12.18 -5.74
CA ALA A 185 -4.02 12.10 -6.00
C ALA A 185 -4.43 12.66 -7.38
N ARG A 186 -3.71 13.64 -7.94
CA ARG A 186 -4.13 14.36 -9.18
C ARG A 186 -3.31 13.99 -10.40
N ARG A 187 -1.98 13.97 -10.29
CA ARG A 187 -1.06 13.76 -11.43
C ARG A 187 -1.39 12.53 -12.26
N TRP A 188 -1.83 11.47 -11.61
CA TRP A 188 -2.00 10.15 -12.22
C TRP A 188 -3.44 9.81 -12.60
N ARG A 189 -4.42 10.70 -12.41
CA ARG A 189 -5.85 10.37 -12.59
C ARG A 189 -6.23 9.87 -13.98
N GLU A 190 -5.58 10.42 -15.01
CA GLU A 190 -5.84 10.01 -16.39
C GLU A 190 -5.12 8.71 -16.74
N SER A 191 -3.86 8.56 -16.32
CA SER A 191 -3.06 7.36 -16.58
C SER A 191 -3.38 6.20 -15.64
N GLN A 192 -4.09 6.45 -14.53
CA GLN A 192 -4.48 5.47 -13.51
C GLN A 192 -3.29 4.65 -12.97
N ALA A 193 -2.23 5.36 -12.58
CA ALA A 193 -0.94 4.74 -12.29
C ALA A 193 -0.94 3.92 -10.98
N THR A 194 -0.09 2.90 -10.97
CA THR A 194 0.31 2.17 -9.77
C THR A 194 1.66 2.69 -9.27
N LEU A 195 1.73 3.03 -7.99
CA LEU A 195 2.93 3.52 -7.33
C LEU A 195 3.38 2.57 -6.20
N ALA A 196 4.67 2.61 -5.88
CA ALA A 196 5.26 1.91 -4.75
C ALA A 196 6.04 2.91 -3.89
N LEU A 197 5.63 3.13 -2.66
CA LEU A 197 6.23 4.16 -1.79
C LEU A 197 6.71 3.54 -0.48
N ARG A 198 7.95 3.85 -0.10
CA ARG A 198 8.48 3.50 1.20
C ARG A 198 8.25 4.61 2.22
N ASP A 199 7.55 4.32 3.29
CA ASP A 199 7.32 5.20 4.43
C ASP A 199 8.53 5.29 5.35
N PHE A 200 8.63 6.35 6.16
CA PHE A 200 9.84 6.65 6.94
C PHE A 200 9.77 6.12 8.37
N TYR A 201 10.21 4.88 8.56
CA TYR A 201 10.17 4.20 9.87
C TYR A 201 10.91 4.95 10.99
N PRO A 202 12.12 5.51 10.77
CA PRO A 202 12.86 6.18 11.85
C PRO A 202 12.07 7.30 12.54
N HIS A 203 11.26 8.06 11.78
CA HIS A 203 10.42 9.11 12.34
C HIS A 203 9.24 8.56 13.13
N TRP A 204 8.53 7.56 12.62
CA TRP A 204 7.42 6.92 13.33
C TRP A 204 7.91 6.29 14.65
N PHE A 205 9.02 5.55 14.59
CA PHE A 205 9.62 4.91 15.76
C PHE A 205 10.11 5.92 16.82
N ARG A 206 10.82 6.99 16.41
CA ARG A 206 11.28 8.07 17.33
C ARG A 206 10.10 8.74 18.04
N ASN A 207 8.96 8.83 17.37
CA ASN A 207 7.72 9.39 17.91
C ASN A 207 6.81 8.34 18.57
N LYS A 208 7.39 7.24 19.07
CA LYS A 208 6.69 6.20 19.85
C LYS A 208 5.54 5.54 19.10
N GLU A 209 5.67 5.43 17.79
CA GLU A 209 4.66 4.81 16.91
C GLU A 209 3.30 5.54 16.94
N ASP A 210 3.31 6.85 17.25
CA ASP A 210 2.11 7.69 17.24
C ASP A 210 1.57 7.90 15.81
N ALA A 211 0.24 7.91 15.67
CA ALA A 211 -0.44 8.09 14.39
C ALA A 211 -0.01 9.36 13.65
N THR A 212 0.25 10.47 14.35
CA THR A 212 0.67 11.74 13.75
C THR A 212 2.06 11.72 13.12
N ALA A 213 2.83 10.66 13.37
CA ALA A 213 4.15 10.39 12.78
C ALA A 213 4.13 9.18 11.81
N GLY A 214 2.96 8.56 11.61
CA GLY A 214 2.79 7.37 10.79
C GLY A 214 2.89 7.61 9.27
N LYS A 215 2.33 6.68 8.50
CA LYS A 215 2.21 6.77 7.05
C LYS A 215 1.31 7.95 6.68
N LEU A 216 1.87 8.95 6.02
CA LEU A 216 1.15 10.19 5.71
C LEU A 216 0.06 9.98 4.65
N MET A 217 -1.20 10.27 4.97
CA MET A 217 -2.32 10.33 4.03
C MET A 217 -2.82 11.77 3.93
N VAL A 218 -2.65 12.39 2.77
CA VAL A 218 -3.06 13.78 2.55
C VAL A 218 -4.39 13.83 1.80
N LEU A 219 -5.39 14.47 2.42
CA LEU A 219 -6.74 14.63 1.86
C LEU A 219 -7.02 16.07 1.48
N ASP A 220 -7.87 16.25 0.47
CA ASP A 220 -8.36 17.55 0.03
C ASP A 220 -9.87 17.45 -0.22
N LEU A 221 -10.65 18.36 0.38
CA LEU A 221 -12.10 18.41 0.19
C LEU A 221 -12.49 18.70 -1.27
N ALA A 222 -11.64 19.38 -2.04
CA ALA A 222 -11.89 19.65 -3.45
C ALA A 222 -11.99 18.34 -4.27
N ASP A 223 -11.29 17.27 -3.85
CA ASP A 223 -11.33 15.98 -4.54
C ASP A 223 -12.69 15.30 -4.45
N TYR A 224 -13.41 15.50 -3.34
CA TYR A 224 -14.76 14.98 -3.16
C TYR A 224 -15.74 15.58 -4.19
N THR A 225 -15.56 16.87 -4.52
CA THR A 225 -16.44 17.58 -5.46
C THR A 225 -16.33 17.08 -6.90
N VAL A 226 -15.19 16.47 -7.25
CA VAL A 226 -14.92 15.86 -8.56
C VAL A 226 -15.04 14.34 -8.52
N GLY A 227 -15.64 13.79 -7.46
CA GLY A 227 -15.93 12.36 -7.33
C GLY A 227 -14.72 11.48 -7.04
N VAL A 228 -13.68 12.02 -6.41
CA VAL A 228 -12.50 11.25 -5.99
C VAL A 228 -12.58 10.92 -4.50
N HIS A 229 -12.42 9.64 -4.19
CA HIS A 229 -12.40 9.11 -2.82
C HIS A 229 -11.11 8.32 -2.57
N SER A 230 -10.40 8.67 -1.51
CA SER A 230 -9.14 8.00 -1.13
C SER A 230 -9.39 6.99 -0.02
N ILE A 231 -8.92 5.76 -0.22
CA ILE A 231 -9.06 4.65 0.74
C ILE A 231 -7.66 4.12 1.07
N PHE A 232 -7.37 3.93 2.35
CA PHE A 232 -6.12 3.41 2.87
C PHE A 232 -6.42 2.15 3.68
N PHE A 233 -5.84 1.03 3.27
CA PHE A 233 -5.95 -0.27 3.94
C PHE A 233 -4.66 -0.56 4.71
N ASP A 234 -4.78 -0.89 6.00
CA ASP A 234 -3.63 -1.32 6.81
C ASP A 234 -4.11 -2.15 8.00
N ASP A 235 -3.36 -3.18 8.39
CA ASP A 235 -3.67 -4.06 9.51
C ASP A 235 -3.34 -3.44 10.87
N ASN A 236 -2.51 -2.39 10.89
CA ASN A 236 -2.16 -1.66 12.10
C ASN A 236 -3.07 -0.46 12.37
N VAL A 237 -4.09 -0.19 11.54
CA VAL A 237 -5.19 0.70 11.94
C VAL A 237 -6.03 -0.04 12.98
N LEU A 238 -6.22 0.54 14.15
CA LEU A 238 -6.92 -0.09 15.27
C LEU A 238 -8.40 0.30 15.29
N LEU A 239 -9.17 -0.37 16.14
CA LEU A 239 -10.60 -0.10 16.27
C LEU A 239 -10.88 1.34 16.68
N HIS A 240 -10.08 1.94 17.56
CA HIS A 240 -10.32 3.28 18.12
C HIS A 240 -9.15 4.24 17.90
N ASP A 241 -8.18 3.86 17.07
CA ASP A 241 -6.97 4.63 16.83
C ASP A 241 -6.47 4.40 15.39
N ALA A 242 -6.07 5.47 14.70
CA ALA A 242 -5.44 5.35 13.39
C ALA A 242 -4.08 4.63 13.48
N HIS A 243 -3.38 4.78 14.60
CA HIS A 243 -2.11 4.17 15.03
C HIS A 243 -0.95 4.25 14.02
N ILE A 244 -1.11 3.69 12.82
CA ILE A 244 -0.11 3.68 11.76
C ILE A 244 -0.28 4.77 10.70
N VAL A 245 -1.44 5.42 10.59
CA VAL A 245 -1.73 6.40 9.52
C VAL A 245 -1.87 7.82 10.07
N ASP A 246 -1.15 8.76 9.46
CA ASP A 246 -1.24 10.20 9.72
C ASP A 246 -2.11 10.87 8.66
N ALA A 247 -3.41 11.02 8.94
CA ALA A 247 -4.34 11.70 8.04
C ALA A 247 -4.28 13.23 8.24
N ARG A 248 -4.01 13.99 7.17
CA ARG A 248 -3.88 15.46 7.21
C ARG A 248 -4.60 16.15 6.05
N TRP A 249 -5.06 17.37 6.29
CA TRP A 249 -5.58 18.25 5.24
C TRP A 249 -4.46 18.87 4.42
N SER A 250 -4.59 18.83 3.09
CA SER A 250 -3.60 19.34 2.14
C SER A 250 -3.29 20.82 2.35
N HIS A 251 -4.31 21.64 2.60
CA HIS A 251 -4.21 23.09 2.54
C HIS A 251 -3.67 23.76 3.82
N ASN A 252 -3.68 23.08 4.97
CA ASN A 252 -3.28 23.68 6.26
C ASN A 252 -2.48 22.76 7.18
N ASN A 253 -2.15 21.54 6.75
CA ASN A 253 -1.35 20.58 7.53
C ASN A 253 -1.99 20.11 8.84
N LEU A 254 -3.26 20.45 9.09
CA LEU A 254 -3.96 19.99 10.30
C LEU A 254 -4.28 18.50 10.20
N SER A 255 -4.04 17.79 11.30
CA SER A 255 -4.45 16.40 11.44
C SER A 255 -5.97 16.27 11.42
N ILE A 256 -6.45 15.22 10.77
CA ILE A 256 -7.86 14.88 10.66
C ILE A 256 -8.17 13.90 11.79
N ALA A 257 -9.18 14.21 12.60
CA ALA A 257 -9.62 13.34 13.69
C ALA A 257 -9.99 11.95 13.17
N PHE A 258 -9.57 10.89 13.87
CA PHE A 258 -9.76 9.51 13.41
C PHE A 258 -11.23 9.16 13.17
N GLU A 259 -12.13 9.68 14.00
CA GLU A 259 -13.59 9.47 13.90
C GLU A 259 -14.15 9.96 12.56
N LYS A 260 -13.51 10.94 11.93
CA LYS A 260 -13.89 11.47 10.62
C LYS A 260 -13.41 10.58 9.47
N THR A 261 -12.40 9.76 9.69
CA THR A 261 -11.77 8.92 8.65
C THR A 261 -12.00 7.43 8.84
N ARG A 262 -12.32 6.97 10.05
CA ARG A 262 -12.48 5.56 10.41
C ARG A 262 -13.61 4.92 9.63
N GLU A 263 -13.31 3.78 8.99
CA GLU A 263 -14.25 3.05 8.14
C GLU A 263 -14.86 3.93 7.04
N LEU A 264 -14.08 4.91 6.55
CA LEU A 264 -14.39 5.78 5.43
C LEU A 264 -13.15 5.93 4.54
N ASN A 265 -12.13 6.62 5.03
CA ASN A 265 -10.84 6.75 4.36
C ASN A 265 -9.84 5.73 4.89
N LEU A 266 -9.87 5.44 6.19
CA LEU A 266 -9.00 4.47 6.85
C LEU A 266 -9.77 3.18 7.12
N MET A 267 -9.35 2.10 6.48
CA MET A 267 -9.96 0.78 6.57
C MET A 267 -8.98 -0.16 7.27
N ARG A 268 -9.29 -0.51 8.53
CA ARG A 268 -8.55 -1.54 9.27
C ARG A 268 -8.55 -2.86 8.52
N VAL A 269 -7.44 -3.57 8.37
CA VAL A 269 -7.44 -4.93 7.80
C VAL A 269 -7.29 -5.94 8.94
N GLU A 270 -8.17 -6.93 9.02
CA GLU A 270 -8.03 -8.05 9.96
C GLU A 270 -7.27 -9.17 9.26
N PRO A 271 -6.05 -9.54 9.70
CA PRO A 271 -5.24 -10.55 9.02
C PRO A 271 -5.92 -11.92 8.92
N LEU A 272 -6.69 -12.32 9.95
CA LEU A 272 -7.39 -13.61 9.93
C LEU A 272 -8.49 -13.62 8.88
N ASP A 273 -9.36 -12.60 8.90
CA ASP A 273 -10.50 -12.52 7.99
C ASP A 273 -10.06 -12.37 6.53
N VAL A 274 -9.01 -11.57 6.25
CA VAL A 274 -8.55 -11.32 4.88
C VAL A 274 -7.91 -12.56 4.24
N ILE A 275 -7.34 -13.46 5.05
CA ILE A 275 -6.78 -14.73 4.57
C ILE A 275 -7.91 -15.73 4.27
N GLN A 276 -8.98 -15.72 5.07
CA GLN A 276 -10.06 -16.71 4.97
C GLN A 276 -11.20 -16.29 4.02
N ASN A 277 -11.32 -15.01 3.70
CA ASN A 277 -12.39 -14.47 2.85
C ASN A 277 -11.82 -13.80 1.61
N GLU A 278 -11.96 -14.48 0.46
CA GLU A 278 -11.53 -13.98 -0.85
C GLU A 278 -12.19 -12.65 -1.24
N ASP A 279 -13.41 -12.36 -0.77
CA ASP A 279 -14.13 -11.12 -1.06
C ASP A 279 -13.90 -10.02 -0.01
N TYR A 280 -12.97 -10.21 0.94
CA TYR A 280 -12.77 -9.29 2.06
C TYR A 280 -12.57 -7.85 1.61
N PHE A 281 -11.61 -7.62 0.70
CA PHE A 281 -11.30 -6.28 0.23
C PHE A 281 -12.42 -5.66 -0.62
N VAL A 282 -13.17 -6.48 -1.36
CA VAL A 282 -14.36 -6.03 -2.12
C VAL A 282 -15.40 -5.46 -1.15
N HIS A 283 -15.76 -6.21 -0.11
CA HIS A 283 -16.71 -5.75 0.90
C HIS A 283 -16.25 -4.47 1.61
N ARG A 284 -14.96 -4.36 1.95
CA ARG A 284 -14.40 -3.17 2.59
C ARG A 284 -14.38 -1.96 1.67
N PHE A 285 -14.04 -2.16 0.40
CA PHE A 285 -14.13 -1.13 -0.64
C PHE A 285 -15.57 -0.62 -0.79
N GLU A 286 -16.54 -1.51 -0.97
CA GLU A 286 -17.95 -1.15 -1.15
C GLU A 286 -18.51 -0.41 0.07
N THR A 287 -18.18 -0.90 1.28
CA THR A 287 -18.59 -0.24 2.54
C THR A 287 -18.08 1.20 2.61
N SER A 288 -16.79 1.40 2.30
CA SER A 288 -16.17 2.72 2.26
C SER A 288 -16.84 3.65 1.24
N VAL A 289 -17.05 3.16 0.01
CA VAL A 289 -17.68 3.92 -1.08
C VAL A 289 -19.14 4.27 -0.77
N GLN A 290 -19.91 3.35 -0.18
CA GLN A 290 -21.30 3.59 0.20
C GLN A 290 -21.39 4.68 1.27
N ARG A 291 -20.54 4.63 2.29
CA ARG A 291 -20.48 5.66 3.35
C ARG A 291 -20.06 7.02 2.81
N TRP A 292 -19.07 7.02 1.92
CA TRP A 292 -18.64 8.23 1.23
C TRP A 292 -19.79 8.89 0.45
N LYS A 293 -20.50 8.11 -0.37
CA LYS A 293 -21.68 8.58 -1.12
C LYS A 293 -22.79 9.09 -0.19
N TYR A 294 -23.04 8.40 0.92
CA TYR A 294 -24.04 8.81 1.90
C TYR A 294 -23.69 10.15 2.56
N ASN A 295 -22.44 10.33 3.01
CA ASN A 295 -21.97 11.57 3.62
C ASN A 295 -22.05 12.75 2.63
N TRP A 296 -21.72 12.50 1.37
CA TRP A 296 -21.84 13.48 0.29
C TRP A 296 -23.29 13.93 0.09
N GLN A 297 -24.23 12.99 -0.03
CA GLN A 297 -25.66 13.30 -0.22
C GLN A 297 -26.28 14.08 0.95
N LYS A 298 -25.79 13.84 2.17
CA LYS A 298 -26.28 14.52 3.39
C LYS A 298 -25.65 15.90 3.61
N GLY A 299 -24.74 16.34 2.74
CA GLY A 299 -23.97 17.57 2.94
C GLY A 299 -23.13 17.55 4.22
N THR A 300 -22.91 16.38 4.80
CA THR A 300 -22.07 16.19 5.99
C THR A 300 -20.62 16.16 5.52
N THR A 301 -20.17 17.29 4.98
CA THR A 301 -18.78 17.44 4.58
C THR A 301 -17.96 17.52 5.85
N ILE A 302 -16.85 16.80 5.86
CA ILE A 302 -15.91 16.72 6.97
C ILE A 302 -15.28 18.12 7.15
N HIS A 303 -15.95 19.02 7.89
CA HIS A 303 -15.40 20.30 8.34
C HIS A 303 -14.57 20.05 9.60
#